data_AF-A0A5Z9VH27-F1
#
_entry.id   AF-A0A5Z9VH27-F1
#
_cell.length_a   1.000
_cell.length_b   1.000
_cell.length_c   1.000
_cell.angle_alpha   90.00
_cell.angle_beta   90.00
_cell.angle_gamma   90.00
#
_symmetry.space_group_name_H-M   'P 1'
#
loop_
_entity.id
_entity.type
_entity.pdbx_description
1 polymer ?
#
loop_
_entity_poly.entity_id
_entity_poly.type
_entity_poly.pdbx_seq_one_letter_code
_entity_poly.pdbx_strand_id
1 'polypeptide(L)'
;MMSFEIKEWFNAKELEGMPGVPKLATNITRKAVAEDWVKRQRHGGKGVAYEYHINSLPEETRRAIKGASLSDKPVHTSIAHTVDERLIYAMSFLTPDEQAAAVEIIRVAGIKGLMPTIVSKDKALEALGITVEQQKTLQTLQALPPEKVREILSQYEGKEHNFPARENDVKKAV
;
A
#
# COMPACT_ATOMS: atom_id res chain seq x y z
N MET A 1 8.25 19.61 10.75
CA MET A 1 7.81 18.83 11.93
C MET A 1 6.30 18.70 11.82
N MET A 2 5.79 17.54 11.39
CA MET A 2 4.34 17.32 11.26
C MET A 2 3.87 16.63 12.54
N SER A 3 3.05 17.34 13.32
CA SER A 3 2.35 16.83 14.50
C SER A 3 1.16 15.99 14.06
N PHE A 4 1.19 14.68 14.35
CA PHE A 4 0.00 13.84 14.26
C PHE A 4 -0.91 14.14 15.45
N GLU A 5 -1.98 14.89 15.25
CA GLU A 5 -3.01 15.10 16.27
C GLU A 5 -3.87 13.84 16.38
N ILE A 6 -3.71 13.09 17.46
CA ILE A 6 -4.58 11.97 17.81
C ILE A 6 -5.88 12.56 18.36
N LYS A 7 -7.04 12.19 17.78
CA LYS A 7 -8.34 12.64 18.27
C LYS A 7 -8.65 11.97 19.62
N GLU A 8 -8.72 12.76 20.68
CA GLU A 8 -8.94 12.26 22.05
C GLU A 8 -10.39 12.34 22.54
N TRP A 9 -11.26 13.08 21.83
CA TRP A 9 -12.61 13.40 22.26
C TRP A 9 -13.65 12.91 21.24
N PHE A 10 -14.66 12.18 21.73
CA PHE A 10 -15.65 11.49 20.92
C PHE A 10 -17.07 11.83 21.38
N ASN A 11 -17.99 12.10 20.44
CA ASN A 11 -19.39 12.33 20.79
C ASN A 11 -20.18 11.00 20.85
N ALA A 12 -21.36 11.02 21.48
CA ALA A 12 -22.18 9.81 21.62
C ALA A 12 -22.56 9.15 20.28
N LYS A 13 -22.74 9.95 19.21
CA LYS A 13 -23.08 9.46 17.86
C LYS A 13 -21.89 8.77 17.20
N GLU A 14 -20.67 9.23 17.44
CA GLU A 14 -19.43 8.59 16.96
C GLU A 14 -19.17 7.25 17.65
N LEU A 15 -19.69 7.06 18.86
CA LEU A 15 -19.56 5.84 19.64
C LEU A 15 -20.68 4.83 19.35
N GLU A 16 -21.74 5.19 18.61
CA GLU A 16 -22.85 4.29 18.32
C GLU A 16 -22.39 3.03 17.60
N GLY A 17 -22.75 1.87 18.15
CA GLY A 17 -22.43 0.58 17.54
C GLY A 17 -20.98 0.13 17.74
N MET A 18 -20.15 0.87 18.46
CA MET A 18 -18.84 0.38 18.89
C MET A 18 -18.97 -0.75 19.93
N PRO A 19 -18.01 -1.69 19.98
CA PRO A 19 -18.00 -2.71 21.01
C PRO A 19 -17.82 -2.07 22.39
N GLY A 20 -18.46 -2.66 23.41
CA GLY A 20 -18.47 -2.13 24.78
C GLY A 20 -19.48 -1.00 25.03
N VAL A 21 -20.18 -0.47 24.02
CA VAL A 21 -21.17 0.61 24.19
C VAL A 21 -22.53 0.29 23.54
N PRO A 22 -23.64 0.88 24.03
CA PRO A 22 -24.96 0.71 23.43
C PRO A 22 -25.04 1.19 21.98
N LYS A 23 -26.00 0.65 21.21
CA LYS A 23 -26.22 1.02 19.80
C LYS A 23 -26.88 2.39 19.59
N LEU A 24 -27.44 2.99 20.64
CA LEU A 24 -28.12 4.30 20.58
C LEU A 24 -27.41 5.33 21.45
N ALA A 25 -27.21 6.53 20.94
CA ALA A 25 -26.54 7.66 21.59
C ALA A 25 -27.19 8.03 22.92
N THR A 26 -28.51 7.95 23.04
CA THR A 26 -29.23 8.20 24.30
C THR A 26 -28.81 7.22 25.41
N ASN A 27 -28.61 5.95 25.05
CA ASN A 27 -28.16 4.93 25.99
C ASN A 27 -26.67 5.08 26.32
N ILE A 28 -25.87 5.59 25.38
CA ILE A 28 -24.46 5.93 25.62
C ILE A 28 -24.35 7.07 26.65
N THR A 29 -25.14 8.13 26.51
CA THR A 29 -25.15 9.23 27.50
C THR A 29 -25.55 8.73 28.89
N ARG A 30 -26.54 7.84 28.99
CA ARG A 30 -26.91 7.23 30.27
C ARG A 30 -25.78 6.37 30.85
N LYS A 31 -25.09 5.60 30.01
CA LYS A 31 -23.92 4.80 30.41
C LYS A 31 -22.76 5.68 30.87
N ALA A 32 -22.49 6.77 30.15
CA ALA A 32 -21.44 7.73 30.50
C ALA A 32 -21.70 8.44 31.83
N VAL A 33 -22.97 8.66 32.19
CA VAL A 33 -23.35 9.16 33.52
C VAL A 33 -23.21 8.07 34.58
N ALA A 34 -23.60 6.82 34.28
CA ALA A 34 -23.50 5.71 35.23
C ALA A 34 -22.05 5.29 35.53
N GLU A 35 -21.14 5.50 34.59
CA GLU A 35 -19.71 5.16 34.69
C GLU A 35 -18.81 6.38 34.87
N ASP A 36 -19.38 7.56 35.16
CA ASP A 36 -18.67 8.82 35.40
C ASP A 36 -17.58 9.16 34.36
N TRP A 37 -17.94 9.07 33.07
CA TRP A 37 -17.00 9.36 31.99
C TRP A 37 -16.57 10.84 31.99
N VAL A 38 -15.31 11.07 31.64
CA VAL A 38 -14.74 12.41 31.49
C VAL A 38 -15.39 13.06 30.27
N LYS A 39 -16.21 14.08 30.50
CA LYS A 39 -16.98 14.78 29.48
C LYS A 39 -16.65 16.25 29.40
N ARG A 40 -16.67 16.81 28.19
CA ARG A 40 -16.58 18.26 27.93
C ARG A 40 -17.76 18.73 27.10
N GLN A 41 -18.18 19.97 27.30
CA GLN A 41 -19.19 20.58 26.45
C GLN A 41 -18.55 21.10 25.15
N ARG A 42 -19.08 20.69 24.01
CA ARG A 42 -18.67 21.23 22.70
C ARG A 42 -19.14 22.68 22.59
N HIS A 43 -18.21 23.59 22.30
CA HIS A 43 -18.52 24.98 22.02
C HIS A 43 -18.80 25.17 20.52
N GLY A 44 -19.87 25.90 20.16
CA GLY A 44 -20.18 26.30 18.78
C GLY A 44 -21.25 25.49 18.03
N GLY A 45 -21.98 24.58 18.69
CA GLY A 45 -23.11 23.84 18.07
C GLY A 45 -24.48 24.38 18.47
N LYS A 46 -25.52 24.14 17.64
CA LYS A 46 -26.93 24.32 18.05
C LYS A 46 -27.29 23.23 19.07
N GLY A 47 -27.22 23.57 20.36
CA GLY A 47 -27.61 22.70 21.48
C GLY A 47 -26.45 22.31 22.41
N VAL A 48 -26.79 21.83 23.62
CA VAL A 48 -25.82 21.29 24.58
C VAL A 48 -25.37 19.91 24.10
N ALA A 49 -24.20 19.83 23.46
CA ALA A 49 -23.59 18.58 23.04
C ALA A 49 -22.35 18.29 23.90
N TYR A 50 -22.25 17.05 24.40
CA TYR A 50 -21.11 16.57 25.17
C TYR A 50 -20.22 15.64 24.34
N GLU A 51 -18.92 15.76 24.54
CA GLU A 51 -17.90 14.84 24.04
C GLU A 51 -17.23 14.15 25.23
N TYR A 52 -16.80 12.90 25.03
CA TYR A 52 -16.20 12.04 26.04
C TYR A 52 -14.74 11.74 25.70
N HIS A 53 -13.88 11.74 26.71
CA HIS A 53 -12.46 11.50 26.54
C HIS A 53 -12.16 10.01 26.36
N ILE A 54 -11.27 9.65 25.44
CA ILE A 54 -10.92 8.26 25.10
C ILE A 54 -10.52 7.43 26.33
N ASN A 55 -9.82 8.02 27.30
CA ASN A 55 -9.38 7.30 28.50
C ASN A 55 -10.52 6.86 29.42
N SER A 56 -11.67 7.53 29.34
CA SER A 56 -12.86 7.20 30.14
C SER A 56 -13.81 6.22 29.44
N LEU A 57 -13.53 5.86 28.19
CA LEU A 57 -14.34 4.89 27.46
C LEU A 57 -14.02 3.45 27.90
N PRO A 58 -14.96 2.50 27.71
CA PRO A 58 -14.72 1.09 27.97
C PRO A 58 -13.50 0.56 27.22
N GLU A 59 -12.82 -0.43 27.79
CA GLU A 59 -11.59 -0.96 27.21
C GLU A 59 -11.83 -1.52 25.79
N GLU A 60 -12.94 -2.20 25.57
CA GLU A 60 -13.36 -2.70 24.26
C GLU A 60 -13.50 -1.57 23.23
N THR A 61 -14.14 -0.47 23.64
CA THR A 61 -14.32 0.73 22.80
C THR A 61 -12.97 1.39 22.50
N ARG A 62 -12.08 1.52 23.49
CA ARG A 62 -10.73 2.04 23.31
C ARG A 62 -9.90 1.19 22.36
N ARG A 63 -9.96 -0.14 22.50
CA ARG A 63 -9.28 -1.08 21.60
C ARG A 63 -9.83 -0.98 20.19
N ALA A 64 -11.14 -0.83 20.03
CA ALA A 64 -11.77 -0.62 18.74
C ALA A 64 -11.37 0.72 18.12
N ILE A 65 -11.30 1.81 18.89
CA ILE A 65 -10.85 3.12 18.40
C ILE A 65 -9.38 3.08 18.00
N LYS A 66 -8.51 2.45 18.80
CA LYS A 66 -7.08 2.29 18.46
C LYS A 66 -6.89 1.37 17.25
N GLY A 67 -7.67 0.29 17.17
CA GLY A 67 -7.69 -0.62 16.03
C GLY A 67 -8.26 0.00 14.77
N ALA A 68 -9.26 0.88 14.89
CA ALA A 68 -9.83 1.68 13.79
C ALA A 68 -8.92 2.85 13.39
N SER A 69 -8.10 3.39 14.30
CA SER A 69 -7.06 4.35 13.92
C SER A 69 -5.91 3.68 13.14
N LEU A 70 -5.75 2.36 13.28
CA LEU A 70 -4.92 1.49 12.43
C LEU A 70 -5.71 0.83 11.29
N SER A 71 -7.03 1.11 11.21
CA SER A 71 -7.98 0.50 10.30
C SER A 71 -9.01 1.55 9.95
N ASP A 72 -8.56 2.61 9.28
CA ASP A 72 -9.47 3.48 8.55
C ASP A 72 -9.99 2.63 7.38
N LYS A 73 -11.04 1.84 7.67
CA LYS A 73 -11.74 1.05 6.68
C LYS A 73 -12.64 2.01 5.91
N PRO A 74 -12.39 2.26 4.62
CA PRO A 74 -13.46 2.70 3.77
C PRO A 74 -14.56 1.63 3.84
N VAL A 75 -15.78 2.11 4.03
CA VAL A 75 -17.01 1.37 3.79
C VAL A 75 -16.85 0.61 2.48
N HIS A 76 -16.98 -0.71 2.52
CA HIS A 76 -17.13 -1.55 1.32
C HIS A 76 -18.49 -1.25 0.67
N THR A 77 -18.61 -0.06 0.08
CA THR A 77 -19.24 0.07 -1.21
C THR A 77 -18.27 -0.62 -2.16
N SER A 78 -18.77 -1.62 -2.88
CA SER A 78 -18.08 -2.23 -4.02
C SER A 78 -17.68 -1.15 -5.03
N ILE A 79 -16.50 -0.59 -4.83
CA ILE A 79 -15.75 0.18 -5.80
C ILE A 79 -14.53 -0.67 -6.07
N ALA A 80 -14.21 -0.81 -7.35
CA ALA A 80 -12.98 -1.42 -7.81
C ALA A 80 -11.79 -0.67 -7.19
N HIS A 81 -11.35 -1.06 -6.00
CA HIS A 81 -10.06 -0.64 -5.48
C HIS A 81 -9.03 -1.32 -6.36
N THR A 82 -8.36 -0.55 -7.21
CA THR A 82 -7.23 -1.05 -7.97
C THR A 82 -6.17 -1.53 -6.97
N VAL A 83 -5.37 -2.52 -7.37
CA VAL A 83 -4.29 -3.08 -6.55
C VAL A 83 -3.38 -1.97 -5.96
N ASP A 84 -3.35 -0.81 -6.62
CA ASP A 84 -2.64 0.41 -6.25
C ASP A 84 -2.90 0.86 -4.81
N GLU A 85 -4.15 0.96 -4.34
CA GLU A 85 -4.42 1.59 -3.03
C GLU A 85 -3.89 0.75 -1.85
N ARG A 86 -4.03 -0.58 -1.93
CA ARG A 86 -3.55 -1.48 -0.87
C ARG A 86 -2.04 -1.59 -0.86
N LEU A 87 -1.41 -1.56 -2.05
CA LEU A 87 0.03 -1.59 -2.17
C LEU A 87 0.65 -0.26 -1.70
N ILE A 88 0.07 0.87 -2.09
CA ILE A 88 0.49 2.21 -1.65
C ILE A 88 0.40 2.30 -0.12
N TYR A 89 -0.69 1.82 0.48
CA TYR A 89 -0.84 1.78 1.93
C TYR A 89 0.23 0.91 2.60
N ALA A 90 0.46 -0.31 2.10
CA ALA A 90 1.50 -1.20 2.63
C ALA A 90 2.90 -0.59 2.52
N MET A 91 3.20 0.11 1.43
CA MET A 91 4.46 0.80 1.23
C MET A 91 4.66 2.01 2.15
N SER A 92 3.59 2.65 2.61
CA SER A 92 3.67 3.82 3.49
C SER A 92 4.26 3.51 4.88
N PHE A 93 4.29 2.23 5.29
CA PHE A 93 4.92 1.78 6.54
C PHE A 93 6.43 1.57 6.42
N LEU A 94 6.99 1.61 5.20
CA LEU A 94 8.40 1.36 4.93
C LEU A 94 9.17 2.67 4.83
N THR A 95 10.43 2.66 5.24
CA THR A 95 11.38 3.75 4.99
C THR A 95 11.67 3.90 3.49
N PRO A 96 12.21 5.04 3.00
CA PRO A 96 12.52 5.21 1.58
C PRO A 96 13.42 4.10 1.00
N ASP A 97 14.41 3.65 1.76
CA ASP A 97 15.32 2.58 1.34
C ASP A 97 14.60 1.22 1.27
N GLU A 98 13.74 0.93 2.25
CA GLU A 98 12.91 -0.28 2.25
C GLU A 98 11.84 -0.26 1.16
N GLN A 99 11.29 0.92 0.83
CA GLN A 99 10.38 1.09 -0.30
C GLN A 99 11.09 0.79 -1.62
N ALA A 100 12.31 1.31 -1.81
CA ALA A 100 13.11 1.02 -2.99
C ALA A 100 13.41 -0.49 -3.12
N ALA A 101 13.79 -1.14 -2.01
CA ALA A 101 14.01 -2.58 -1.99
C ALA A 101 12.72 -3.37 -2.26
N ALA A 102 11.59 -2.98 -1.66
CA ALA A 102 10.30 -3.61 -1.86
C ALA A 102 9.81 -3.50 -3.30
N VAL A 103 9.96 -2.32 -3.93
CA VAL A 103 9.64 -2.13 -5.36
C VAL A 103 10.48 -3.04 -6.23
N GLU A 104 11.78 -3.12 -5.97
CA GLU A 104 12.68 -3.95 -6.77
C GLU A 104 12.34 -5.44 -6.62
N ILE A 105 12.06 -5.90 -5.40
CA ILE A 105 11.64 -7.27 -5.13
C ILE A 105 10.30 -7.56 -5.80
N ILE A 106 9.30 -6.68 -5.66
CA ILE A 106 7.99 -6.84 -6.28
C ILE A 106 8.10 -6.84 -7.80
N ARG A 107 8.97 -5.99 -8.39
CA ARG A 107 9.21 -5.98 -9.84
C ARG A 107 9.82 -7.30 -10.29
N VAL A 108 10.90 -7.75 -9.65
CA VAL A 108 11.62 -8.95 -10.08
C VAL A 108 10.82 -10.22 -9.79
N ALA A 109 10.32 -10.38 -8.56
CA ALA A 109 9.55 -11.56 -8.16
C ALA A 109 8.16 -11.57 -8.80
N GLY A 110 7.53 -10.39 -8.94
CA GLY A 110 6.25 -10.25 -9.63
C GLY A 110 6.37 -10.60 -11.11
N ILE A 111 7.37 -10.11 -11.83
CA ILE A 111 7.49 -10.44 -13.25
C ILE A 111 7.99 -11.86 -13.50
N LYS A 112 8.87 -12.40 -12.65
CA LYS A 112 9.34 -13.78 -12.80
C LYS A 112 8.31 -14.83 -12.37
N GLY A 113 7.53 -14.53 -11.32
CA GLY A 113 6.64 -15.50 -10.67
C GLY A 113 5.15 -15.29 -10.95
N LEU A 114 4.68 -14.04 -10.90
CA LEU A 114 3.24 -13.72 -11.04
C LEU A 114 2.85 -13.43 -12.49
N MET A 115 3.64 -12.64 -13.22
CA MET A 115 3.29 -12.24 -14.59
C MET A 115 3.06 -13.42 -15.56
N PRO A 116 3.86 -14.50 -15.56
CA PRO A 116 3.62 -15.63 -16.45
C PRO A 116 2.31 -16.38 -16.17
N THR A 117 1.69 -16.14 -15.00
CA THR A 117 0.41 -16.74 -14.61
C THR A 117 -0.81 -15.92 -15.08
N ILE A 118 -0.60 -14.67 -15.53
CA ILE A 118 -1.68 -13.72 -15.86
C ILE A 118 -1.54 -13.15 -17.28
N VAL A 119 -0.31 -13.03 -17.79
CA VAL A 119 0.00 -12.53 -19.14
C VAL A 119 0.87 -13.52 -19.90
N SER A 120 0.92 -13.37 -21.24
CA SER A 120 1.80 -14.20 -22.06
C SER A 120 3.26 -14.01 -21.67
N LYS A 121 4.04 -15.08 -21.83
CA LYS A 121 5.49 -15.08 -21.55
C LYS A 121 6.21 -13.94 -22.26
N ASP A 122 5.82 -13.64 -23.49
CA ASP A 122 6.43 -12.56 -24.29
C ASP A 122 6.17 -11.19 -23.68
N LYS A 123 4.93 -10.90 -23.26
CA LYS A 123 4.58 -9.65 -22.56
C LYS A 123 5.28 -9.51 -21.20
N ALA A 124 5.48 -10.62 -20.48
CA ALA A 124 6.21 -10.60 -19.21
C ALA A 124 7.70 -10.27 -19.42
N LEU A 125 8.31 -10.79 -20.49
CA LEU A 125 9.71 -10.54 -20.82
C LEU A 125 9.92 -9.12 -21.37
N GLU A 126 8.99 -8.59 -22.16
CA GLU A 126 8.99 -7.19 -22.59
C GLU A 126 8.97 -6.22 -21.39
N ALA A 127 8.18 -6.53 -20.35
CA ALA A 127 8.14 -5.73 -19.12
C ALA A 127 9.48 -5.74 -18.33
N LEU A 128 10.36 -6.73 -18.56
CA LEU A 128 11.73 -6.76 -18.03
C LEU A 128 12.73 -6.00 -18.92
N GLY A 129 12.28 -5.39 -20.02
CA GLY A 129 13.12 -4.75 -21.01
C GLY A 129 13.78 -5.73 -21.98
N ILE A 130 13.33 -6.99 -22.02
CA ILE A 130 13.81 -7.99 -22.99
C ILE A 130 13.00 -7.81 -24.27
N THR A 131 13.67 -7.40 -25.35
CA THR A 131 12.98 -7.15 -26.62
C THR A 131 12.69 -8.43 -27.39
N VAL A 132 11.72 -8.39 -28.31
CA VAL A 132 11.40 -9.49 -29.23
C VAL A 132 12.64 -9.89 -30.07
N GLU A 133 13.47 -8.93 -30.47
CA GLU A 133 14.71 -9.20 -31.18
C GLU A 133 15.73 -9.97 -30.32
N GLN A 134 15.88 -9.61 -29.04
CA GLN A 134 16.76 -10.31 -28.11
C GLN A 134 16.28 -11.75 -27.88
N GLN A 135 14.97 -11.97 -27.75
CA GLN A 135 14.41 -13.32 -27.64
C GLN A 135 14.66 -14.16 -28.88
N LYS A 136 14.39 -13.59 -30.07
CA LYS A 136 14.63 -14.28 -31.34
C LYS A 136 16.11 -14.61 -31.54
N THR A 137 16.99 -13.70 -31.10
CA THR A 137 18.44 -13.91 -31.11
C THR A 137 18.83 -15.08 -30.19
N LEU A 138 18.33 -15.11 -28.94
CA LEU A 138 18.56 -16.21 -28.02
C LEU A 138 18.04 -17.55 -28.57
N GLN A 139 16.84 -17.56 -29.15
CA GLN A 139 16.27 -18.77 -29.75
C GLN A 139 17.11 -19.27 -30.93
N THR A 140 17.61 -18.36 -31.76
CA THR A 140 18.49 -18.69 -32.90
C THR A 140 19.83 -19.23 -32.41
N LEU A 141 20.42 -18.62 -31.37
CA LEU A 141 21.66 -19.11 -30.75
C LEU A 141 21.48 -20.50 -30.12
N GLN A 142 20.34 -20.77 -29.47
CA GLN A 142 20.04 -22.08 -28.88
C GLN A 142 19.81 -23.18 -29.92
N ALA A 143 19.38 -22.81 -31.14
CA ALA A 143 19.18 -23.76 -32.24
C ALA A 143 20.48 -24.12 -32.99
N LEU A 144 21.58 -23.41 -32.73
CA LEU A 144 22.87 -23.65 -33.37
C LEU A 144 23.67 -24.76 -32.67
N PRO A 145 24.54 -25.48 -33.39
CA PRO A 145 25.49 -26.40 -32.79
C PRO A 145 26.39 -25.70 -31.76
N PRO A 146 26.76 -26.35 -30.64
CA PRO A 146 27.50 -25.71 -29.55
C PRO A 146 28.86 -25.15 -29.99
N GLU A 147 29.51 -25.79 -30.97
CA GLU A 147 30.77 -25.30 -31.55
C GLU A 147 30.60 -23.95 -32.26
N LYS A 148 29.49 -23.78 -33.00
CA LYS A 148 29.16 -22.55 -33.70
C LYS A 148 28.83 -21.42 -32.73
N VAL A 149 28.14 -21.75 -31.63
CA VAL A 149 27.81 -20.79 -30.57
C VAL A 149 29.08 -20.28 -29.88
N ARG A 150 30.02 -21.17 -29.55
CA ARG A 150 31.31 -20.79 -28.96
C ARG A 150 32.13 -19.92 -29.90
N GLU A 151 32.18 -20.27 -31.18
CA GLU A 151 32.83 -19.46 -32.22
C GLU A 151 32.24 -18.05 -32.25
N ILE A 152 30.90 -17.91 -32.28
CA ILE A 152 30.22 -16.61 -32.28
C ILE A 152 30.53 -15.83 -31.00
N LEU A 153 30.37 -16.43 -29.82
CA LEU A 153 30.56 -15.76 -28.53
C LEU A 153 32.02 -15.33 -28.31
N SER A 154 33.01 -16.10 -28.79
CA SER A 154 34.43 -15.74 -28.72
C SER A 154 34.77 -14.45 -29.49
N GLN A 155 33.94 -14.03 -30.46
CA GLN A 155 34.12 -12.76 -31.18
C GLN A 155 33.70 -11.54 -30.33
N TYR A 156 33.00 -11.78 -29.22
CA TYR A 156 32.47 -10.75 -28.33
C TYR A 156 33.03 -10.82 -26.90
N GLU A 157 33.67 -11.93 -26.49
CA GLU A 157 34.46 -12.00 -25.26
C GLU A 157 35.67 -11.04 -25.34
N GLY A 158 35.57 -9.89 -24.67
CA GLY A 158 36.66 -8.91 -24.55
C GLY A 158 36.35 -7.50 -25.06
N LYS A 159 35.19 -7.26 -25.66
CA LYS A 159 34.70 -5.89 -25.93
C LYS A 159 33.79 -5.46 -24.78
N GLU A 160 34.25 -4.54 -23.94
CA GLU A 160 33.35 -3.85 -22.99
C GLU A 160 32.26 -3.14 -23.79
N HIS A 161 31.08 -3.76 -23.87
CA HIS A 161 29.92 -3.12 -24.46
C HIS A 161 29.38 -2.17 -23.41
N ASN A 162 29.61 -0.87 -23.62
CA ASN A 162 28.88 0.18 -22.95
C ASN A 162 27.40 -0.06 -23.23
N PHE A 163 26.67 -0.63 -22.26
CA PHE A 163 25.22 -0.75 -22.34
C PHE A 163 24.67 0.67 -22.48
N PRO A 164 23.86 0.98 -23.52
CA PRO A 164 23.27 2.31 -23.61
C PRO A 164 22.40 2.51 -22.37
N ALA A 165 22.71 3.57 -21.62
CA ALA A 165 21.90 4.02 -20.50
C ALA A 165 20.43 4.12 -20.95
N ARG A 166 19.52 3.65 -20.10
CA ARG A 166 18.07 3.69 -20.33
C ARG A 166 17.67 5.08 -20.82
N GLU A 167 17.30 5.19 -22.09
CA GLU A 167 16.79 6.41 -22.70
C GLU A 167 15.36 6.65 -22.19
N ASN A 168 15.22 7.12 -20.95
CA ASN A 168 13.96 7.70 -20.43
C ASN A 168 14.16 8.77 -19.34
N ASP A 169 15.39 9.11 -18.95
CA ASP A 169 15.67 10.19 -18.00
C ASP A 169 16.02 11.54 -18.68
N VAL A 170 15.34 11.94 -19.76
CA VAL A 170 15.42 13.35 -20.22
C VAL A 170 14.13 13.81 -20.91
N LYS A 171 13.00 13.91 -20.17
CA LYS A 171 11.94 14.89 -20.50
C LYS A 171 11.24 15.41 -19.24
N LYS A 172 11.92 16.23 -18.46
CA LYS A 172 11.30 17.39 -17.78
C LYS A 172 12.35 18.41 -17.34
N ALA A 173 12.77 19.25 -18.27
CA ALA A 173 13.34 20.55 -17.99
C ALA A 173 12.92 21.51 -19.10
N VAL A 174 11.67 22.00 -18.99
CA VAL A 174 11.25 23.36 -19.36
C VAL A 174 10.13 23.74 -18.41
#